data_AF-A0A962QWL7-F1
#
_entry.id   AF-A0A962QWL7-F1
#
_cell.length_a   1.000
_cell.length_b   1.000
_cell.length_c   1.000
_cell.angle_alpha   90.00
_cell.angle_beta   90.00
_cell.angle_gamma   90.00
#
_symmetry.space_group_name_H-M   'P 1'
#
loop_
_entity.id
_entity.type
_entity.pdbx_description
1 polymer ?
#
loop_
_entity_poly.entity_id
_entity_poly.type
_entity_poly.pdbx_seq_one_letter_code
_entity_poly.pdbx_strand_id
1 'polypeptide(L)'
;MNFFEQQDVARRNTRVLVVLFVAAVFLLIVLTNAAVAGYLWFARDYNVYSGGRGGFSCFLSYFSCQRFGSIGLAVTATVALVALVKWWQLSTGGKVVAESMGGTLILPSTRDPAERRCLNVVQEIALAANMPVPPVYVLNDERGINAFAAGISPADAVVAVTRGTIDHLKRHELQGVIAHEFSHILNGDMRLNIRLAALLKGITFIGDVGHILLRSSNRVRTGASDHGKGGAMMPMLGLALWLLGLVGAGVAGFIKAAISRQKEYLADASAVQYTRSADGIGDALKVIGGYIPGTLVHAARAQEMSHIFFGEIEHRLWNVFATHPPLGKRIRRVDPGWNGEYIQREMRQYGRTDRPQGAEVGVGRAALVAAAFAAAAAARKAVVEPDASLGAAAEPAAVEPAAVESAAVADQVAAQDADFGPGPDQLDERTAAREEIPVAFVRQSQEPLGAQALVFCLLINDDADLRGAQLDIVTEAGVTGLTELVNTLAPGVRELGAPRRLPLLE
;
A
#
# COMPACT_ATOMS: atom_id res chain seq x y z
N MET A 1 15.82 -19.80 17.31
CA MET A 1 14.92 -20.43 16.32
C MET A 1 15.79 -20.99 15.20
N ASN A 2 15.59 -22.24 14.80
CA ASN A 2 16.50 -22.93 13.87
C ASN A 2 16.03 -22.71 12.42
N PHE A 3 16.91 -22.21 11.55
CA PHE A 3 16.58 -21.86 10.15
C PHE A 3 16.04 -23.06 9.35
N PHE A 4 16.54 -24.26 9.64
CA PHE A 4 16.09 -25.50 9.02
C PHE A 4 14.64 -25.86 9.39
N GLU A 5 14.23 -25.62 10.63
CA GLU A 5 12.83 -25.84 11.06
C GLU A 5 11.87 -24.91 10.33
N GLN A 6 12.26 -23.66 10.10
CA GLN A 6 11.45 -22.69 9.36
C GLN A 6 11.32 -23.07 7.87
N GLN A 7 12.39 -23.59 7.25
CA GLN A 7 12.29 -24.13 5.89
C GLN A 7 11.38 -25.36 5.80
N ASP A 8 11.42 -26.24 6.80
CA ASP A 8 10.57 -27.45 6.83
C ASP A 8 9.11 -27.11 7.06
N VAL A 9 8.81 -26.12 7.91
CA VAL A 9 7.45 -25.59 8.09
C VAL A 9 6.95 -24.95 6.79
N ALA A 10 7.79 -24.15 6.10
CA ALA A 10 7.41 -23.53 4.83
C ALA A 10 7.13 -24.58 3.73
N ARG A 11 7.94 -25.64 3.64
CA ARG A 11 7.74 -26.75 2.70
C ARG A 11 6.48 -27.56 3.03
N ARG A 12 6.25 -27.88 4.30
CA ARG A 12 5.05 -28.60 4.75
C ARG A 12 3.79 -27.82 4.45
N ASN A 13 3.77 -26.52 4.75
CA ASN A 13 2.63 -25.66 4.50
C ASN A 13 2.36 -25.49 3.00
N THR A 14 3.40 -25.44 2.17
CA THR A 14 3.25 -25.41 0.71
C THR A 14 2.63 -26.71 0.18
N ARG A 15 3.07 -27.89 0.66
CA ARG A 15 2.46 -29.17 0.27
C ARG A 15 1.00 -29.27 0.68
N VAL A 16 0.68 -28.89 1.93
CA VAL A 16 -0.69 -28.86 2.43
C VAL A 16 -1.56 -27.93 1.58
N LEU A 17 -1.06 -26.75 1.22
CA LEU A 17 -1.76 -25.83 0.33
C LEU A 17 -2.05 -26.44 -1.04
N VAL A 18 -1.06 -27.08 -1.67
CA VAL A 18 -1.26 -27.73 -2.97
C VAL A 18 -2.31 -28.83 -2.88
N VAL A 19 -2.27 -29.66 -1.84
CA VAL A 19 -3.28 -30.73 -1.60
C VAL A 19 -4.68 -30.13 -1.43
N LEU A 20 -4.82 -29.10 -0.60
CA LEU A 20 -6.10 -28.43 -0.37
C LEU A 20 -6.63 -27.75 -1.64
N PHE A 21 -5.75 -27.15 -2.44
CA PHE A 21 -6.13 -26.54 -3.71
C PHE A 21 -6.62 -27.60 -4.72
N VAL A 22 -5.89 -28.70 -4.89
CA VAL A 22 -6.31 -29.80 -5.77
C VAL A 22 -7.64 -30.39 -5.31
N ALA A 23 -7.83 -30.59 -4.00
CA ALA A 23 -9.10 -31.04 -3.43
C ALA A 23 -10.24 -30.05 -3.69
N ALA A 24 -10.00 -28.74 -3.56
CA ALA A 24 -10.98 -27.70 -3.84
C ALA A 24 -11.38 -27.65 -5.33
N VAL A 25 -10.41 -27.77 -6.24
CA VAL A 25 -10.68 -27.84 -7.68
C VAL A 25 -11.45 -29.11 -8.04
N PHE A 26 -11.08 -30.25 -7.45
CA PHE A 26 -11.82 -31.50 -7.66
C PHE A 26 -13.27 -31.39 -7.17
N LEU A 27 -13.49 -30.85 -5.98
CA LEU A 27 -14.83 -30.58 -5.46
C LEU A 27 -15.62 -29.66 -6.40
N LEU A 28 -14.99 -28.60 -6.91
CA LEU A 28 -15.60 -27.68 -7.87
C LEU A 28 -16.02 -28.39 -9.17
N ILE A 29 -15.19 -29.30 -9.69
CA ILE A 29 -15.50 -30.11 -10.87
C ILE A 29 -16.72 -31.01 -10.60
N VAL A 30 -16.76 -31.70 -9.47
CA VAL A 30 -17.89 -32.57 -9.07
C VAL A 30 -19.18 -31.76 -8.95
N LEU A 31 -19.13 -30.62 -8.26
CA LEU A 31 -20.28 -29.75 -8.07
C LEU A 31 -20.75 -29.12 -9.39
N THR A 32 -19.84 -28.70 -10.28
CA THR A 32 -20.18 -28.16 -11.60
C THR A 32 -20.87 -29.22 -12.45
N ASN A 33 -20.36 -30.45 -12.44
CA ASN A 33 -20.99 -31.56 -13.14
C ASN A 33 -22.39 -31.86 -12.60
N ALA A 34 -22.57 -31.85 -11.28
CA ALA A 34 -23.88 -32.02 -10.65
C ALA A 34 -24.85 -30.89 -11.03
N ALA A 35 -24.38 -29.65 -11.06
CA ALA A 35 -25.18 -28.50 -11.47
C ALA A 35 -25.62 -28.59 -12.95
N VAL A 36 -24.70 -28.98 -13.85
CA VAL A 36 -25.01 -29.19 -15.28
C VAL A 36 -25.97 -30.37 -15.47
N ALA A 37 -25.77 -31.47 -14.73
CA ALA A 37 -26.69 -32.61 -14.75
C ALA A 37 -28.10 -32.21 -14.29
N GLY A 38 -28.19 -31.46 -13.18
CA GLY A 38 -29.45 -30.90 -12.68
C GLY A 38 -30.11 -29.96 -13.68
N TYR A 39 -29.34 -29.07 -14.29
CA TYR A 39 -29.83 -28.18 -15.34
C TYR A 39 -30.38 -28.94 -16.55
N LEU A 40 -29.67 -29.95 -17.05
CA LEU A 40 -30.13 -30.78 -18.17
C LEU A 40 -31.36 -31.62 -17.82
N TRP A 41 -31.43 -32.11 -16.59
CA TRP A 41 -32.58 -32.84 -16.07
C TRP A 41 -33.82 -31.92 -16.05
N PHE A 42 -33.72 -30.75 -15.42
CA PHE A 42 -34.81 -29.76 -15.41
C PHE A 42 -35.15 -29.19 -16.80
N ALA A 43 -34.15 -29.02 -17.70
CA ALA A 43 -34.37 -28.45 -19.02
C ALA A 43 -34.99 -29.44 -20.02
N ARG A 44 -34.66 -30.73 -19.95
CA ARG A 44 -35.25 -31.76 -20.83
C ARG A 44 -36.58 -32.32 -20.31
N ASP A 45 -36.80 -32.34 -18.99
CA ASP A 45 -38.06 -32.82 -18.38
C ASP A 45 -39.15 -31.73 -18.21
N TYR A 46 -39.13 -30.67 -19.02
CA TYR A 46 -40.22 -29.67 -19.10
C TYR A 46 -41.57 -30.22 -19.63
N ASN A 47 -41.74 -31.55 -19.69
CA ASN A 47 -43.03 -32.19 -19.91
C ASN A 47 -43.66 -32.59 -18.57
N VAL A 48 -44.15 -31.57 -17.86
CA VAL A 48 -45.00 -31.69 -16.66
C VAL A 48 -46.29 -32.50 -16.93
N TYR A 49 -46.59 -32.86 -18.19
CA TYR A 49 -47.77 -33.64 -18.59
C TYR A 49 -47.57 -35.16 -18.71
N SER A 50 -46.34 -35.69 -18.75
CA SER A 50 -46.11 -37.13 -18.80
C SER A 50 -45.56 -37.62 -17.46
N GLY A 51 -46.44 -38.07 -16.57
CA GLY A 51 -46.18 -38.50 -15.19
C GLY A 51 -45.28 -39.72 -14.99
N GLY A 52 -44.13 -39.77 -15.67
CA GLY A 52 -43.07 -40.73 -15.41
C GLY A 52 -41.89 -40.05 -14.71
N ARG A 53 -41.86 -40.04 -13.38
CA ARG A 53 -40.64 -39.68 -12.63
C ARG A 53 -39.59 -40.75 -12.90
N GLY A 54 -38.71 -40.53 -13.88
CA GLY A 54 -37.41 -41.20 -13.89
C GLY A 54 -36.71 -40.87 -12.58
N GLY A 55 -36.61 -41.85 -11.67
CA GLY A 55 -36.03 -41.64 -10.34
C GLY A 55 -34.54 -41.26 -10.38
N PHE A 56 -33.88 -41.31 -9.22
CA PHE A 56 -32.45 -40.98 -9.05
C PHE A 56 -31.52 -41.66 -10.08
N SER A 57 -31.87 -42.85 -10.57
CA SER A 57 -31.13 -43.57 -11.63
C SER A 57 -31.11 -42.84 -12.98
N CYS A 58 -32.17 -42.09 -13.32
CA CYS A 58 -32.21 -41.26 -14.53
C CYS A 58 -31.29 -40.05 -14.38
N PHE A 59 -31.27 -39.41 -13.21
CA PHE A 59 -30.33 -38.33 -12.89
C PHE A 59 -28.87 -38.78 -13.02
N LEU A 60 -28.54 -39.97 -12.52
CA LEU A 60 -27.20 -40.55 -12.65
C LEU A 60 -26.79 -40.80 -14.11
N SER A 61 -27.74 -41.05 -15.03
CA SER A 61 -27.44 -41.20 -16.47
C SER A 61 -26.92 -39.90 -17.12
N TYR A 62 -27.13 -38.74 -16.47
CA TYR A 62 -26.55 -37.47 -16.90
C TYR A 62 -25.06 -37.34 -16.55
N PHE A 63 -24.51 -38.22 -15.71
CA PHE A 63 -23.07 -38.31 -15.45
C PHE A 63 -22.40 -39.28 -16.44
N SER A 64 -22.13 -38.82 -17.66
CA SER A 64 -21.26 -39.59 -18.56
C SER A 64 -19.79 -39.27 -18.28
N CYS A 65 -18.91 -40.29 -18.34
CA CYS A 65 -17.47 -40.11 -18.14
C CYS A 65 -16.88 -39.08 -19.12
N GLN A 66 -17.41 -39.03 -20.36
CA GLN A 66 -17.01 -38.05 -21.36
C GLN A 66 -17.38 -36.60 -20.96
N ARG A 67 -18.60 -36.36 -20.45
CA ARG A 67 -19.02 -35.04 -19.97
C ARG A 67 -18.24 -34.63 -18.72
N PHE A 68 -18.04 -35.58 -17.81
CA PHE A 68 -17.23 -35.36 -16.62
C PHE A 68 -15.80 -34.94 -16.98
N GLY A 69 -15.17 -35.63 -17.93
CA GLY A 69 -13.85 -35.29 -18.44
C GLY A 69 -13.80 -33.93 -19.14
N SER A 70 -14.74 -33.62 -20.04
CA SER A 70 -14.72 -32.36 -20.79
C SER A 70 -15.02 -31.14 -19.90
N ILE A 71 -16.00 -31.23 -19.00
CA ILE A 71 -16.30 -30.19 -18.01
C ILE A 71 -15.13 -30.04 -17.04
N GLY A 72 -14.55 -31.14 -16.58
CA GLY A 72 -13.37 -31.13 -15.71
C GLY A 72 -12.18 -30.43 -16.34
N LEU A 73 -11.89 -30.70 -17.61
CA LEU A 73 -10.83 -30.05 -18.37
C LEU A 73 -11.12 -28.54 -18.53
N ALA A 74 -12.34 -28.18 -18.91
CA ALA A 74 -12.73 -26.77 -19.08
C ALA A 74 -12.64 -25.96 -17.78
N VAL A 75 -13.13 -26.51 -16.67
CA VAL A 75 -13.05 -25.88 -15.35
C VAL A 75 -11.58 -25.74 -14.93
N THR A 76 -10.78 -26.80 -15.05
CA THR A 76 -9.37 -26.76 -14.67
C THR A 76 -8.58 -25.75 -15.50
N ALA A 77 -8.80 -25.72 -16.82
CA ALA A 77 -8.16 -24.75 -17.71
C ALA A 77 -8.56 -23.31 -17.38
N THR A 78 -9.83 -23.07 -17.07
CA THR A 78 -10.33 -21.73 -16.70
C THR A 78 -9.74 -21.28 -15.37
N VAL A 79 -9.78 -22.15 -14.34
CA VAL A 79 -9.19 -21.86 -13.01
C VAL A 79 -7.69 -21.57 -13.15
N ALA A 80 -6.97 -22.39 -13.91
CA ALA A 80 -5.53 -22.20 -14.15
C ALA A 80 -5.24 -20.89 -14.89
N LEU A 81 -6.01 -20.56 -15.93
CA LEU A 81 -5.86 -19.31 -16.68
C LEU A 81 -6.11 -18.09 -15.79
N VAL A 82 -7.21 -18.08 -15.03
CA VAL A 82 -7.55 -16.97 -14.13
C VAL A 82 -6.50 -16.82 -13.05
N ALA A 83 -6.04 -17.92 -12.45
CA ALA A 83 -4.96 -17.89 -11.46
C ALA A 83 -3.66 -17.36 -12.07
N LEU A 84 -3.30 -17.75 -13.29
CA LEU A 84 -2.11 -17.25 -13.99
C LEU A 84 -2.21 -15.74 -14.26
N VAL A 85 -3.33 -15.28 -14.80
CA VAL A 85 -3.56 -13.85 -15.08
C VAL A 85 -3.52 -13.05 -13.79
N LYS A 86 -4.13 -13.55 -12.71
CA LYS A 86 -4.13 -12.88 -11.41
C LYS A 86 -2.77 -12.87 -10.74
N TRP A 87 -2.02 -13.96 -10.85
CA TRP A 87 -0.62 -13.98 -10.44
C TRP A 87 0.14 -12.87 -11.15
N TRP A 88 0.02 -12.78 -12.48
CA TRP A 88 0.76 -11.78 -13.25
C TRP A 88 0.39 -10.34 -12.87
N GLN A 89 -0.89 -10.09 -12.62
CA GLN A 89 -1.37 -8.79 -12.13
C GLN A 89 -0.82 -8.42 -10.75
N LEU A 90 -0.78 -9.38 -9.83
CA LEU A 90 -0.31 -9.18 -8.45
C LEU A 90 1.21 -9.27 -8.30
N SER A 91 1.91 -9.85 -9.27
CA SER A 91 3.37 -9.83 -9.36
C SER A 91 3.89 -8.51 -9.96
N THR A 92 3.13 -7.44 -9.84
CA THR A 92 3.62 -6.08 -10.05
C THR A 92 4.32 -5.66 -8.74
N GLY A 93 5.51 -5.06 -8.85
CA GLY A 93 6.38 -4.86 -7.69
C GLY A 93 5.76 -4.06 -6.53
N GLY A 94 6.37 -4.11 -5.35
CA GLY A 94 5.81 -3.54 -4.11
C GLY A 94 5.39 -2.07 -4.25
N LYS A 95 6.21 -1.28 -4.94
CA LYS A 95 5.93 0.13 -5.29
C LYS A 95 4.58 0.31 -5.99
N VAL A 96 4.29 -0.49 -7.01
CA VAL A 96 3.05 -0.39 -7.80
C VAL A 96 1.83 -0.68 -6.93
N VAL A 97 1.96 -1.66 -6.03
CA VAL A 97 0.89 -2.01 -5.08
C VAL A 97 0.61 -0.83 -4.15
N ALA A 98 1.63 -0.26 -3.53
CA ALA A 98 1.47 0.87 -2.60
C ALA A 98 0.83 2.09 -3.28
N GLU A 99 1.32 2.48 -4.46
CA GLU A 99 0.79 3.61 -5.24
C GLU A 99 -0.64 3.35 -5.72
N SER A 100 -0.96 2.12 -6.12
CA SER A 100 -2.33 1.75 -6.55
C SER A 100 -3.37 1.83 -5.43
N MET A 101 -2.92 1.83 -4.17
CA MET A 101 -3.77 2.00 -2.99
C MET A 101 -3.76 3.44 -2.47
N GLY A 102 -3.21 4.39 -3.24
CA GLY A 102 -3.16 5.81 -2.89
C GLY A 102 -2.02 6.17 -1.94
N GLY A 103 -1.01 5.31 -1.80
CA GLY A 103 0.17 5.60 -0.99
C GLY A 103 1.07 6.65 -1.66
N THR A 104 1.53 7.62 -0.89
CA THR A 104 2.57 8.57 -1.29
C THR A 104 3.89 8.20 -0.62
N LEU A 105 4.99 8.21 -1.36
CA LEU A 105 6.31 7.93 -0.81
C LEU A 105 6.70 9.00 0.22
N ILE A 106 7.13 8.57 1.41
CA ILE A 106 7.70 9.48 2.41
C ILE A 106 9.15 9.74 2.02
N LEU A 107 9.48 11.01 1.77
CA LEU A 107 10.85 11.42 1.47
C LEU A 107 11.69 11.50 2.76
N PRO A 108 12.99 11.15 2.72
CA PRO A 108 13.88 11.31 3.87
C PRO A 108 13.91 12.74 4.44
N SER A 109 13.74 13.74 3.58
CA SER A 109 13.68 15.17 3.91
C SER A 109 12.30 15.66 4.36
N THR A 110 11.35 14.77 4.65
CA THR A 110 10.01 15.15 5.14
C THR A 110 10.13 16.09 6.34
N ARG A 111 9.31 17.15 6.38
CA ARG A 111 9.23 18.10 7.50
C ARG A 111 8.24 17.68 8.57
N ASP A 112 7.43 16.67 8.30
CA ASP A 112 6.45 16.16 9.24
C ASP A 112 7.16 15.32 10.32
N PRO A 113 7.10 15.71 11.61
CA PRO A 113 7.74 14.97 12.70
C PRO A 113 7.19 13.55 12.85
N ALA A 114 5.92 13.31 12.50
CA ALA A 114 5.31 12.00 12.62
C ALA A 114 5.79 11.05 11.51
N GLU A 115 5.97 11.57 10.29
CA GLU A 115 6.58 10.82 9.17
C GLU A 115 8.05 10.51 9.45
N ARG A 116 8.82 11.47 9.98
CA ARG A 116 10.21 11.23 10.43
C ARG A 116 10.30 10.13 11.48
N ARG A 117 9.41 10.17 12.48
CA ARG A 117 9.32 9.10 13.49
C ARG A 117 9.10 7.75 12.83
N CYS A 118 8.23 7.67 11.82
CA CYS A 118 7.99 6.43 11.08
C CYS A 118 9.24 5.97 10.33
N LEU A 119 9.94 6.87 9.64
CA LEU A 119 11.19 6.54 8.94
C LEU A 119 12.26 6.01 9.90
N ASN A 120 12.46 6.68 11.04
CA ASN A 120 13.44 6.27 12.06
C ASN A 120 13.10 4.88 12.59
N VAL A 121 11.83 4.62 12.92
CA VAL A 121 11.36 3.31 13.36
C VAL A 121 11.61 2.24 12.30
N VAL A 122 11.31 2.51 11.03
CA VAL A 122 11.55 1.56 9.94
C VAL A 122 13.04 1.26 9.78
N GLN A 123 13.91 2.26 9.90
CA GLN A 123 15.36 2.07 9.87
C GLN A 123 15.86 1.21 11.04
N GLU A 124 15.37 1.47 12.25
CA GLU A 124 15.73 0.70 13.45
C GLU A 124 15.33 -0.77 13.33
N ILE A 125 14.11 -1.03 12.83
CA ILE A 125 13.65 -2.40 12.62
C ILE A 125 14.42 -3.06 11.47
N ALA A 126 14.75 -2.34 10.39
CA ALA A 126 15.58 -2.88 9.31
C ALA A 126 16.97 -3.31 9.80
N LEU A 127 17.58 -2.52 10.69
CA LEU A 127 18.83 -2.87 11.36
C LEU A 127 18.66 -4.10 12.25
N ALA A 128 17.62 -4.14 13.09
CA ALA A 128 17.34 -5.28 13.97
C ALA A 128 17.03 -6.58 13.20
N ALA A 129 16.40 -6.46 12.04
CA ALA A 129 16.02 -7.55 11.14
C ALA A 129 17.16 -7.92 10.17
N ASN A 130 18.27 -7.18 10.16
CA ASN A 130 19.41 -7.35 9.25
C ASN A 130 19.00 -7.37 7.77
N MET A 131 18.24 -6.36 7.33
CA MET A 131 17.83 -6.19 5.94
C MET A 131 17.94 -4.74 5.48
N PRO A 132 18.02 -4.48 4.15
CA PRO A 132 17.97 -3.12 3.62
C PRO A 132 16.69 -2.41 4.04
N VAL A 133 16.78 -1.08 4.23
CA VAL A 133 15.63 -0.25 4.59
C VAL A 133 14.67 -0.20 3.39
N PRO A 134 13.45 -0.74 3.50
CA PRO A 134 12.48 -0.67 2.42
C PRO A 134 11.92 0.76 2.30
N PRO A 135 11.54 1.21 1.09
CA PRO A 135 10.83 2.47 0.92
C PRO A 135 9.51 2.49 1.72
N VAL A 136 9.20 3.64 2.32
CA VAL A 136 8.02 3.82 3.18
C VAL A 136 6.98 4.68 2.48
N TYR A 137 5.76 4.18 2.39
CA TYR A 137 4.61 4.89 1.82
C TYR A 137 3.60 5.25 2.91
N VAL A 138 2.97 6.42 2.80
CA VAL A 138 1.86 6.83 3.65
C VAL A 138 0.56 6.90 2.86
N LEU A 139 -0.50 6.25 3.37
CA LEU A 139 -1.85 6.39 2.84
C LEU A 139 -2.53 7.56 3.56
N ASN A 140 -2.39 8.75 2.99
CA ASN A 140 -2.84 10.01 3.60
C ASN A 140 -4.36 10.14 3.72
N ASP A 141 -5.13 9.44 2.90
CA ASP A 141 -6.60 9.47 2.93
C ASP A 141 -7.20 8.50 3.95
N GLU A 142 -6.39 7.60 4.54
CA GLU A 142 -6.88 6.53 5.40
C GLU A 142 -6.66 6.85 6.88
N ARG A 143 -7.75 6.82 7.65
CA ARG A 143 -7.78 7.14 9.09
C ARG A 143 -7.77 5.91 9.99
N GLY A 144 -8.05 4.73 9.44
CA GLY A 144 -7.92 3.47 10.17
C GLY A 144 -6.46 3.20 10.53
N ILE A 145 -6.21 2.55 11.67
CA ILE A 145 -4.86 2.11 12.05
C ILE A 145 -4.54 0.85 11.26
N ASN A 146 -3.61 0.96 10.31
CA ASN A 146 -3.19 -0.11 9.44
C ASN A 146 -1.76 0.09 8.90
N ALA A 147 -1.08 -1.01 8.63
CA ALA A 147 0.22 -1.05 7.98
C ALA A 147 0.31 -2.32 7.14
N PHE A 148 1.16 -2.34 6.12
CA PHE A 148 1.39 -3.54 5.35
C PHE A 148 2.71 -3.53 4.60
N ALA A 149 3.26 -4.72 4.38
CA ALA A 149 4.34 -4.95 3.43
C ALA A 149 3.83 -5.45 2.07
N ALA A 150 4.38 -4.90 0.99
CA ALA A 150 4.10 -5.34 -0.38
C ALA A 150 5.39 -5.59 -1.17
N GLY A 151 5.38 -6.59 -2.05
CA GLY A 151 6.53 -6.95 -2.90
C GLY A 151 6.64 -8.46 -3.13
N ILE A 152 7.48 -8.87 -4.08
CA ILE A 152 7.68 -10.30 -4.40
C ILE A 152 8.91 -10.88 -3.68
N SER A 153 9.88 -10.02 -3.41
CA SER A 153 11.15 -10.35 -2.77
C SER A 153 11.55 -9.22 -1.83
N PRO A 154 12.43 -9.48 -0.84
CA PRO A 154 12.92 -8.42 0.05
C PRO A 154 13.54 -7.21 -0.67
N ALA A 155 14.12 -7.41 -1.86
CA ALA A 155 14.71 -6.34 -2.66
C ALA A 155 13.68 -5.39 -3.32
N ASP A 156 12.42 -5.83 -3.44
CA ASP A 156 11.29 -5.07 -3.98
C ASP A 156 10.22 -4.83 -2.90
N ALA A 157 10.58 -5.07 -1.63
CA ALA A 157 9.68 -4.88 -0.53
C ALA A 157 9.50 -3.37 -0.26
N VAL A 158 8.25 -2.96 -0.09
CA VAL A 158 7.90 -1.64 0.43
C VAL A 158 7.05 -1.82 1.69
N VAL A 159 7.15 -0.86 2.60
CA VAL A 159 6.29 -0.80 3.77
C VAL A 159 5.35 0.39 3.60
N ALA A 160 4.06 0.17 3.78
CA ALA A 160 3.07 1.20 3.70
C ALA A 160 2.31 1.30 5.02
N VAL A 161 2.06 2.51 5.47
CA VAL A 161 1.36 2.82 6.71
C VAL A 161 0.21 3.78 6.42
N THR A 162 -0.90 3.67 7.13
CA THR A 162 -1.97 4.67 7.04
C THR A 162 -1.63 5.91 7.87
N ARG A 163 -2.27 7.03 7.53
CA ARG A 163 -2.15 8.24 8.35
C ARG A 163 -2.60 8.00 9.79
N GLY A 164 -3.66 7.20 9.99
CA GLY A 164 -4.11 6.77 11.31
C GLY A 164 -3.04 6.06 12.12
N THR A 165 -2.23 5.19 11.50
CA THR A 165 -1.12 4.50 12.19
C THR A 165 -0.06 5.46 12.67
N ILE A 166 0.36 6.38 11.81
CA ILE A 166 1.40 7.36 12.15
C ILE A 166 0.92 8.27 13.27
N ASP A 167 -0.34 8.69 13.28
CA ASP A 167 -0.84 9.67 14.24
C ASP A 167 -1.26 9.09 15.59
N HIS A 168 -1.80 7.87 15.61
CA HIS A 168 -2.37 7.28 16.83
C HIS A 168 -1.41 6.35 17.59
N LEU A 169 -0.46 5.72 16.89
CA LEU A 169 0.49 4.83 17.55
C LEU A 169 1.66 5.63 18.14
N LYS A 170 1.97 5.33 19.40
CA LYS A 170 3.22 5.77 20.03
C LYS A 170 4.42 5.09 19.37
N ARG A 171 5.61 5.63 19.60
CA ARG A 171 6.85 5.13 18.98
C ARG A 171 7.08 3.62 19.19
N HIS A 172 6.91 3.11 20.42
CA HIS A 172 7.10 1.67 20.71
C HIS A 172 5.99 0.80 20.12
N GLU A 173 4.74 1.30 20.09
CA GLU A 173 3.61 0.63 19.42
C GLU A 173 3.86 0.52 17.91
N LEU A 174 4.33 1.62 17.29
CA LEU A 174 4.72 1.67 15.89
C LEU A 174 5.89 0.72 15.59
N GLN A 175 6.92 0.67 16.46
CA GLN A 175 7.99 -0.32 16.34
C GLN A 175 7.46 -1.75 16.35
N GLY A 176 6.49 -2.06 17.22
CA GLY A 176 5.84 -3.38 17.26
C GLY A 176 5.15 -3.74 15.94
N VAL A 177 4.33 -2.82 15.39
CA VAL A 177 3.62 -3.03 14.12
C VAL A 177 4.58 -3.14 12.94
N ILE A 178 5.58 -2.27 12.86
CA ILE A 178 6.58 -2.32 11.79
C ILE A 178 7.41 -3.60 11.90
N ALA A 179 7.81 -4.03 13.09
CA ALA A 179 8.53 -5.28 13.29
C ALA A 179 7.71 -6.52 12.89
N HIS A 180 6.39 -6.48 13.12
CA HIS A 180 5.46 -7.49 12.61
C HIS A 180 5.49 -7.53 11.07
N GLU A 181 5.37 -6.40 10.39
CA GLU A 181 5.42 -6.32 8.92
C GLU A 181 6.78 -6.77 8.34
N PHE A 182 7.88 -6.43 8.99
CA PHE A 182 9.22 -6.89 8.59
C PHE A 182 9.34 -8.41 8.65
N SER A 183 8.70 -9.05 9.62
CA SER A 183 8.67 -10.50 9.71
C SER A 183 8.00 -11.14 8.49
N HIS A 184 6.95 -10.52 7.93
CA HIS A 184 6.30 -10.99 6.70
C HIS A 184 7.20 -10.85 5.48
N ILE A 185 8.03 -9.81 5.44
CA ILE A 185 9.02 -9.63 4.36
C ILE A 185 10.07 -10.75 4.42
N LEU A 186 10.69 -10.95 5.59
CA LEU A 186 11.78 -11.92 5.76
C LEU A 186 11.33 -13.37 5.66
N ASN A 187 10.15 -13.70 6.18
CA ASN A 187 9.60 -15.05 6.09
C ASN A 187 9.04 -15.38 4.68
N GLY A 188 9.03 -14.41 3.77
CA GLY A 188 8.54 -14.59 2.40
C GLY A 188 7.02 -14.74 2.32
N ASP A 189 6.30 -14.18 3.29
CA ASP A 189 4.85 -14.30 3.39
C ASP A 189 4.15 -13.60 2.23
N MET A 190 4.70 -12.46 1.76
CA MET A 190 4.16 -11.71 0.61
C MET A 190 4.05 -12.59 -0.64
N ARG A 191 5.10 -13.38 -0.96
CA ARG A 191 5.09 -14.30 -2.10
C ARG A 191 4.04 -15.39 -1.93
N LEU A 192 3.90 -15.96 -0.73
CA LEU A 192 2.85 -16.95 -0.47
C LEU A 192 1.46 -16.32 -0.59
N ASN A 193 1.28 -15.10 -0.10
CA ASN A 193 0.01 -14.39 -0.13
C ASN A 193 -0.43 -14.07 -1.57
N ILE A 194 0.50 -13.66 -2.44
CA ILE A 194 0.25 -13.50 -3.89
C ILE A 194 -0.20 -14.82 -4.52
N ARG A 195 0.50 -15.92 -4.22
CA ARG A 195 0.14 -17.27 -4.71
C ARG A 195 -1.26 -17.68 -4.25
N LEU A 196 -1.53 -17.49 -2.96
CA LEU A 196 -2.84 -17.78 -2.37
C LEU A 196 -3.92 -16.95 -3.04
N ALA A 197 -3.77 -15.63 -3.10
CA ALA A 197 -4.75 -14.73 -3.73
C ALA A 197 -5.05 -15.12 -5.18
N ALA A 198 -4.02 -15.46 -5.97
CA ALA A 198 -4.17 -15.93 -7.33
C ALA A 198 -4.95 -17.26 -7.44
N LEU A 199 -4.58 -18.26 -6.64
CA LEU A 199 -5.24 -19.57 -6.62
C LEU A 199 -6.70 -19.46 -6.14
N LEU A 200 -6.93 -18.70 -5.07
CA LEU A 200 -8.27 -18.45 -4.54
C LEU A 200 -9.16 -17.77 -5.59
N LYS A 201 -8.64 -16.74 -6.28
CA LYS A 201 -9.40 -16.05 -7.33
C LYS A 201 -9.77 -16.97 -8.48
N GLY A 202 -8.90 -17.93 -8.82
CA GLY A 202 -9.22 -18.99 -9.78
C GLY A 202 -10.46 -19.80 -9.37
N ILE A 203 -10.56 -20.21 -8.11
CA ILE A 203 -11.70 -20.99 -7.58
C ILE A 203 -12.98 -20.14 -7.53
N THR A 204 -12.88 -18.89 -7.04
CA THR A 204 -14.07 -18.04 -6.85
C THR A 204 -14.61 -17.44 -8.14
N PHE A 205 -13.83 -17.43 -9.23
CA PHE A 205 -14.21 -16.84 -10.50
C PHE A 205 -15.51 -17.40 -11.09
N ILE A 206 -15.79 -18.69 -10.86
CA ILE A 206 -17.05 -19.30 -11.31
C ILE A 206 -18.26 -18.61 -10.66
N GLY A 207 -18.14 -18.20 -9.39
CA GLY A 207 -19.14 -17.41 -8.70
C GLY A 207 -19.32 -16.01 -9.28
N ASP A 208 -18.22 -15.36 -9.66
CA ASP A 208 -18.25 -14.04 -10.31
C ASP A 208 -19.03 -14.10 -11.63
N VAL A 209 -18.79 -15.15 -12.43
CA VAL A 209 -19.55 -15.40 -13.67
C VAL A 209 -21.03 -15.58 -13.37
N GLY A 210 -21.39 -16.43 -12.38
CA GLY A 210 -22.78 -16.60 -11.96
C GLY A 210 -23.44 -15.29 -11.54
N HIS A 211 -22.71 -14.46 -10.78
CA HIS A 211 -23.18 -13.15 -10.35
C HIS A 211 -23.42 -12.21 -11.54
N ILE A 212 -22.52 -12.18 -12.53
CA ILE A 212 -22.67 -11.36 -13.74
C ILE A 212 -23.91 -11.80 -14.53
N LEU A 213 -24.12 -13.11 -14.68
CA LEU A 213 -25.29 -13.66 -15.38
C LEU A 213 -26.61 -13.28 -14.71
N LEU A 214 -26.68 -13.35 -13.37
CA LEU A 214 -27.85 -12.92 -12.60
C LEU A 214 -28.16 -11.43 -12.78
N ARG A 215 -27.14 -10.56 -12.77
CA ARG A 215 -27.31 -9.11 -12.94
C ARG A 215 -27.65 -8.72 -14.39
N SER A 216 -27.08 -9.41 -15.37
CA SER A 216 -27.39 -9.20 -16.79
C SER A 216 -28.85 -9.51 -17.11
N SER A 217 -29.42 -10.54 -16.47
CA SER A 217 -30.82 -10.91 -16.60
C SER A 217 -31.80 -9.84 -16.08
N ASN A 218 -31.40 -8.96 -15.17
CA ASN A 218 -32.25 -7.88 -14.66
C ASN A 218 -32.32 -6.64 -15.56
N ARG A 219 -31.38 -6.47 -16.51
CA ARG A 219 -31.38 -5.34 -17.46
C ARG A 219 -32.23 -5.56 -18.71
N VAL A 220 -32.69 -6.79 -18.95
CA VAL A 220 -33.55 -7.14 -20.09
C VAL A 220 -35.05 -6.95 -19.76
N ARG A 221 -35.39 -6.50 -18.54
CA ARG A 221 -36.79 -6.30 -18.12
C ARG A 221 -37.45 -5.01 -18.62
N THR A 222 -36.72 -4.12 -19.30
CA THR A 222 -37.27 -2.89 -19.89
C THR A 222 -37.30 -2.99 -21.40
N GLY A 223 -38.27 -3.72 -21.94
CA GLY A 223 -38.62 -3.65 -23.37
C GLY A 223 -38.81 -5.00 -24.04
N ALA A 224 -40.03 -5.22 -24.54
CA ALA A 224 -40.46 -6.23 -25.50
C ALA A 224 -40.67 -7.68 -25.01
N SER A 225 -41.95 -7.97 -24.84
CA SER A 225 -42.65 -9.23 -25.10
C SER A 225 -41.96 -10.17 -26.10
N ASP A 226 -41.61 -11.38 -25.65
CA ASP A 226 -41.97 -12.61 -26.39
C ASP A 226 -41.97 -13.83 -25.45
N HIS A 227 -43.01 -14.66 -25.55
CA HIS A 227 -43.24 -15.85 -24.74
C HIS A 227 -42.37 -17.02 -25.26
N GLY A 228 -41.05 -16.90 -25.11
CA GLY A 228 -40.11 -17.99 -25.36
C GLY A 228 -39.82 -18.81 -24.10
N LYS A 229 -40.05 -20.14 -24.14
CA LYS A 229 -39.74 -21.13 -23.08
C LYS A 229 -38.27 -21.13 -22.58
N GLY A 230 -37.39 -20.26 -23.09
CA GLY A 230 -36.00 -20.10 -22.67
C GLY A 230 -35.71 -18.95 -21.68
N GLY A 231 -36.70 -18.09 -21.36
CA GLY A 231 -36.47 -16.87 -20.56
C GLY A 231 -36.06 -17.10 -19.09
N ALA A 232 -36.41 -18.24 -18.49
CA ALA A 232 -36.05 -18.58 -17.11
C ALA A 232 -34.75 -19.40 -16.98
N MET A 233 -34.19 -19.84 -18.10
CA MET A 233 -33.08 -20.81 -18.13
C MET A 233 -31.72 -20.15 -17.80
N MET A 234 -31.52 -18.92 -18.28
CA MET A 234 -30.30 -18.14 -18.02
C MET A 234 -30.13 -17.68 -16.56
N PRO A 235 -31.15 -17.13 -15.86
CA PRO A 235 -31.03 -16.79 -14.45
C PRO A 235 -30.87 -18.03 -13.56
N MET A 236 -31.44 -19.18 -13.93
CA MET A 236 -31.26 -20.44 -13.18
C MET A 236 -29.82 -20.94 -13.26
N LEU A 237 -29.18 -20.86 -14.44
CA LEU A 237 -27.75 -21.16 -14.60
C LEU A 237 -26.89 -20.16 -13.80
N GLY A 238 -27.22 -18.86 -13.85
CA GLY A 238 -26.53 -17.84 -13.07
C GLY A 238 -26.60 -18.11 -11.55
N LEU A 239 -27.77 -18.51 -11.06
CA LEU A 239 -27.98 -18.88 -9.65
C LEU A 239 -27.16 -20.11 -9.27
N ALA A 240 -27.16 -21.16 -10.10
CA ALA A 240 -26.39 -22.37 -9.86
C ALA A 240 -24.88 -22.08 -9.77
N LEU A 241 -24.34 -21.29 -10.70
CA LEU A 241 -22.93 -20.89 -10.69
C LEU A 241 -22.58 -19.98 -9.51
N TRP A 242 -23.49 -19.08 -9.12
CA TRP A 242 -23.31 -18.22 -7.95
C TRP A 242 -23.27 -19.03 -6.65
N LEU A 243 -24.18 -20.00 -6.47
CA LEU A 243 -24.17 -20.92 -5.33
C LEU A 243 -22.89 -21.77 -5.29
N LEU A 244 -22.42 -22.25 -6.45
CA LEU A 244 -21.13 -22.92 -6.57
C LEU A 244 -19.98 -22.02 -6.11
N GLY A 245 -20.03 -20.76 -6.53
CA GLY A 245 -19.12 -19.70 -6.12
C GLY A 245 -19.07 -19.51 -4.61
N LEU A 246 -20.21 -19.54 -3.93
CA LEU A 246 -20.27 -19.42 -2.46
C LEU A 246 -19.59 -20.61 -1.78
N VAL A 247 -19.79 -21.83 -2.27
CA VAL A 247 -19.09 -23.02 -1.75
C VAL A 247 -17.59 -22.88 -2.00
N GLY A 248 -17.18 -22.48 -3.20
CA GLY A 248 -15.79 -22.20 -3.55
C GLY A 248 -15.17 -21.14 -2.64
N ALA A 249 -15.88 -20.05 -2.37
CA ALA A 249 -15.46 -18.98 -1.47
C ALA A 249 -15.33 -19.46 -0.01
N GLY A 250 -16.23 -20.32 0.46
CA GLY A 250 -16.13 -20.95 1.78
C GLY A 250 -14.89 -21.83 1.91
N VAL A 251 -14.63 -22.70 0.93
CA VAL A 251 -13.42 -23.55 0.93
C VAL A 251 -12.16 -22.70 0.84
N ALA A 252 -12.13 -21.74 -0.09
CA ALA A 252 -11.04 -20.79 -0.26
C ALA A 252 -10.74 -20.01 1.03
N GLY A 253 -11.78 -19.47 1.67
CA GLY A 253 -11.67 -18.75 2.93
C GLY A 253 -11.13 -19.62 4.07
N PHE A 254 -11.54 -20.89 4.16
CA PHE A 254 -11.00 -21.82 5.15
C PHE A 254 -9.51 -22.09 4.94
N ILE A 255 -9.08 -22.36 3.70
CA ILE A 255 -7.67 -22.59 3.35
C ILE A 255 -6.83 -21.37 3.74
N LYS A 256 -7.30 -20.18 3.34
CA LYS A 256 -6.64 -18.90 3.61
C LYS A 256 -6.51 -18.67 5.12
N ALA A 257 -7.59 -18.82 5.88
CA ALA A 257 -7.57 -18.57 7.31
C ALA A 257 -6.69 -19.58 8.08
N ALA A 258 -6.63 -20.84 7.65
CA ALA A 258 -5.77 -21.85 8.26
C ALA A 258 -4.28 -21.52 8.10
N ILE A 259 -3.87 -21.06 6.91
CA ILE A 259 -2.46 -20.71 6.61
C ILE A 259 -2.08 -19.37 7.24
N SER A 260 -2.96 -18.38 7.16
CA SER A 260 -2.71 -17.02 7.64
C SER A 260 -2.52 -17.00 9.17
N ARG A 261 -3.40 -17.66 9.94
CA ARG A 261 -3.35 -17.62 11.42
C ARG A 261 -2.02 -18.08 12.04
N GLN A 262 -1.38 -19.11 11.48
CA GLN A 262 -0.10 -19.59 12.01
C GLN A 262 1.03 -18.58 11.79
N LYS A 263 0.99 -17.87 10.67
CA LYS A 263 1.99 -16.87 10.30
C LYS A 263 1.88 -15.63 11.17
N GLU A 264 0.66 -15.19 11.46
CA GLU A 264 0.41 -14.06 12.35
C GLU A 264 1.01 -14.27 13.74
N TYR A 265 0.88 -15.47 14.33
CA TYR A 265 1.51 -15.76 15.63
C TYR A 265 3.03 -15.80 15.56
N LEU A 266 3.60 -16.25 14.44
CA LEU A 266 5.04 -16.22 14.23
C LEU A 266 5.52 -14.77 14.06
N ALA A 267 4.76 -13.96 13.34
CA ALA A 267 5.03 -12.56 13.11
C ALA A 267 4.99 -11.75 14.41
N ASP A 268 4.01 -11.99 15.28
CA ASP A 268 3.96 -11.41 16.63
C ASP A 268 5.18 -11.79 17.46
N ALA A 269 5.60 -13.06 17.43
CA ALA A 269 6.80 -13.50 18.15
C ALA A 269 8.08 -12.88 17.58
N SER A 270 8.19 -12.76 16.26
CA SER A 270 9.30 -12.07 15.59
C SER A 270 9.33 -10.59 15.91
N ALA A 271 8.16 -9.94 16.02
CA ALA A 271 8.07 -8.54 16.41
C ALA A 271 8.68 -8.32 17.81
N VAL A 272 8.38 -9.21 18.78
CA VAL A 272 9.02 -9.20 20.10
C VAL A 272 10.53 -9.47 19.99
N GLN A 273 10.95 -10.39 19.11
CA GLN A 273 12.38 -10.68 18.92
C GLN A 273 13.17 -9.48 18.37
N TYR A 274 12.62 -8.76 17.39
CA TYR A 274 13.28 -7.61 16.77
C TYR A 274 13.28 -6.38 17.69
N THR A 275 12.15 -6.10 18.34
CA THR A 275 11.99 -4.93 19.23
C THR A 275 12.56 -5.16 20.63
N ARG A 276 12.78 -6.43 21.02
CA ARG A 276 13.11 -6.84 22.40
C ARG A 276 12.08 -6.42 23.45
N SER A 277 10.86 -6.09 23.03
CA SER A 277 9.77 -5.67 23.91
C SER A 277 8.45 -6.36 23.51
N ALA A 278 7.81 -7.00 24.49
CA ALA A 278 6.48 -7.57 24.31
C ALA A 278 5.40 -6.48 24.30
N ASP A 279 5.61 -5.42 25.09
CA ASP A 279 4.67 -4.32 25.26
C ASP A 279 4.46 -3.55 23.94
N GLY A 280 5.49 -3.44 23.09
CA GLY A 280 5.37 -2.77 21.79
C GLY A 280 4.23 -3.30 20.91
N ILE A 281 4.28 -4.58 20.55
CA ILE A 281 3.21 -5.21 19.75
C ILE A 281 1.95 -5.47 20.58
N GLY A 282 2.07 -5.78 21.87
CA GLY A 282 0.93 -5.98 22.77
C GLY A 282 0.04 -4.74 22.88
N ASP A 283 0.62 -3.58 23.15
CA ASP A 283 -0.10 -2.32 23.31
C ASP A 283 -0.61 -1.80 21.97
N ALA A 284 0.13 -1.97 20.87
CA ALA A 284 -0.36 -1.66 19.54
C ALA A 284 -1.66 -2.42 19.22
N LEU A 285 -1.71 -3.72 19.52
CA LEU A 285 -2.91 -4.53 19.32
C LEU A 285 -4.07 -4.09 20.22
N LYS A 286 -3.80 -3.65 21.46
CA LYS A 286 -4.81 -3.08 22.36
C LYS A 286 -5.35 -1.75 21.84
N VAL A 287 -4.51 -0.90 21.23
CA VAL A 287 -4.94 0.35 20.59
C VAL A 287 -5.78 0.06 19.35
N ILE A 288 -5.34 -0.86 18.48
CA ILE A 288 -6.07 -1.25 17.26
C ILE A 288 -7.46 -1.80 17.61
N GLY A 289 -7.57 -2.66 18.63
CA GLY A 289 -8.85 -3.21 19.05
C GLY A 289 -9.78 -2.22 19.77
N GLY A 290 -9.23 -1.12 20.29
CA GLY A 290 -10.01 -0.04 20.91
C GLY A 290 -10.50 1.03 19.93
N TYR A 291 -9.95 1.10 18.72
CA TYR A 291 -10.17 2.21 17.80
C TYR A 291 -11.41 2.00 16.89
N ILE A 292 -12.43 2.84 17.08
CA ILE A 292 -13.78 2.71 16.50
C ILE A 292 -13.90 3.12 15.01
N PRO A 293 -13.16 4.11 14.45
CA PRO A 293 -13.30 4.57 13.05
C PRO A 293 -12.96 3.55 11.94
N GLY A 294 -12.90 2.26 12.24
CA GLY A 294 -12.71 1.22 11.25
C GLY A 294 -11.24 1.11 10.85
N THR A 295 -10.72 -0.08 11.01
CA THR A 295 -9.44 -0.54 10.44
C THR A 295 -9.52 -0.79 8.93
N LEU A 296 -10.63 -0.38 8.30
CA LEU A 296 -10.95 -0.61 6.91
C LEU A 296 -10.40 0.53 6.07
N VAL A 297 -9.49 0.17 5.18
CA VAL A 297 -9.02 1.05 4.12
C VAL A 297 -10.17 1.23 3.11
N HIS A 298 -10.55 2.48 2.84
CA HIS A 298 -11.65 2.85 1.94
C HIS A 298 -11.32 2.67 0.45
N ALA A 299 -10.11 2.23 0.11
CA ALA A 299 -9.72 1.96 -1.27
C ALA A 299 -10.68 0.96 -1.95
N ALA A 300 -11.09 1.25 -3.18
CA ALA A 300 -11.99 0.42 -4.00
C ALA A 300 -11.48 -1.02 -4.25
N ARG A 301 -10.23 -1.32 -3.87
CA ARG A 301 -9.58 -2.64 -3.96
C ARG A 301 -9.38 -3.34 -2.60
N ALA A 302 -9.86 -2.76 -1.50
CA ALA A 302 -9.65 -3.27 -0.15
C ALA A 302 -10.26 -4.66 0.09
N GLN A 303 -11.38 -4.99 -0.57
CA GLN A 303 -11.96 -6.35 -0.52
C GLN A 303 -11.05 -7.41 -1.15
N GLU A 304 -10.39 -7.09 -2.27
CA GLU A 304 -9.44 -7.98 -2.95
C GLU A 304 -8.12 -8.10 -2.17
N MET A 305 -7.72 -7.04 -1.45
CA MET A 305 -6.48 -6.95 -0.66
C MET A 305 -6.69 -7.12 0.85
N SER A 306 -7.81 -7.68 1.29
CA SER A 306 -8.20 -7.90 2.70
C SER A 306 -7.21 -8.73 3.55
N HIS A 307 -6.11 -9.18 2.96
CA HIS A 307 -5.11 -10.09 3.51
C HIS A 307 -3.88 -9.34 4.01
N ILE A 308 -3.87 -8.04 3.78
CA ILE A 308 -2.78 -7.08 3.98
C ILE A 308 -3.19 -6.08 5.07
N PHE A 309 -4.46 -6.07 5.48
CA PHE A 309 -5.02 -5.05 6.36
C PHE A 309 -5.26 -5.60 7.76
N PHE A 310 -4.65 -4.97 8.76
CA PHE A 310 -4.60 -5.40 10.16
C PHE A 310 -5.93 -5.59 10.88
N GLY A 311 -7.04 -5.04 10.38
CA GLY A 311 -8.23 -5.01 11.21
C GLY A 311 -9.52 -5.54 10.64
N GLU A 312 -10.39 -5.75 11.62
CA GLU A 312 -11.46 -6.72 11.62
C GLU A 312 -12.67 -6.18 10.87
N ILE A 313 -13.28 -7.03 10.05
CA ILE A 313 -14.64 -6.81 9.57
C ILE A 313 -15.56 -7.33 10.69
N GLU A 314 -16.17 -6.44 11.44
CA GLU A 314 -17.14 -6.75 12.49
C GLU A 314 -18.40 -7.43 11.92
N HIS A 315 -18.35 -8.74 11.69
CA HIS A 315 -19.54 -9.56 11.70
C HIS A 315 -19.23 -10.91 12.36
N ARG A 316 -19.81 -11.11 13.56
CA ARG A 316 -19.67 -12.29 14.45
C ARG A 316 -19.94 -13.65 13.79
N LEU A 317 -20.58 -13.66 12.62
CA LEU A 317 -20.86 -14.85 11.79
C LEU A 317 -19.69 -15.23 10.84
N TRP A 318 -18.67 -14.37 10.69
CA TRP A 318 -17.60 -14.50 9.70
C TRP A 318 -16.18 -14.59 10.31
N ASN A 319 -16.06 -14.70 11.65
CA ASN A 319 -14.78 -14.83 12.36
C ASN A 319 -13.94 -16.06 11.94
N VAL A 320 -14.55 -17.01 11.22
CA VAL A 320 -13.87 -18.18 10.64
C VAL A 320 -13.05 -17.81 9.39
N PHE A 321 -13.40 -16.71 8.72
CA PHE A 321 -12.82 -16.21 7.46
C PHE A 321 -11.89 -14.99 7.62
N ALA A 322 -11.71 -14.52 8.86
CA ALA A 322 -10.72 -13.48 9.16
C ALA A 322 -9.31 -13.97 8.83
N THR A 323 -8.54 -13.14 8.12
CA THR A 323 -7.14 -13.40 7.78
C THR A 323 -6.23 -13.30 9.00
N HIS A 324 -6.61 -12.48 9.97
CA HIS A 324 -5.93 -12.38 11.26
C HIS A 324 -6.67 -13.22 12.33
N PRO A 325 -5.94 -13.91 13.24
CA PRO A 325 -6.54 -14.46 14.43
C PRO A 325 -7.23 -13.37 15.26
N PRO A 326 -8.26 -13.71 16.05
CA PRO A 326 -8.93 -12.75 16.94
C PRO A 326 -7.91 -11.98 17.78
N LEU A 327 -8.03 -10.65 17.83
CA LEU A 327 -7.06 -9.76 18.50
C LEU A 327 -6.80 -10.19 19.94
N GLY A 328 -7.84 -10.52 20.70
CA GLY A 328 -7.67 -10.96 22.08
C GLY A 328 -6.86 -12.26 22.26
N LYS A 329 -6.80 -13.14 21.24
CA LYS A 329 -5.91 -14.32 21.28
C LYS A 329 -4.45 -13.95 21.02
N ARG A 330 -4.21 -12.96 20.16
CA ARG A 330 -2.87 -12.43 19.88
C ARG A 330 -2.33 -11.68 21.11
N ILE A 331 -3.14 -10.78 21.68
CA ILE A 331 -2.80 -10.02 22.88
C ILE A 331 -2.43 -10.97 24.03
N ARG A 332 -3.29 -11.96 24.36
CA ARG A 332 -2.99 -12.94 25.43
C ARG A 332 -1.73 -13.78 25.21
N ARG A 333 -1.25 -13.89 23.98
CA ARG A 333 -0.04 -14.68 23.66
C ARG A 333 1.23 -13.86 23.87
N VAL A 334 1.16 -12.55 23.63
CA VAL A 334 2.28 -11.61 23.82
C VAL A 334 2.28 -11.07 25.25
N ASP A 335 1.11 -10.75 25.78
CA ASP A 335 0.83 -10.23 27.12
C ASP A 335 -0.16 -11.16 27.84
N PRO A 336 0.34 -12.20 28.54
CA PRO A 336 -0.49 -13.11 29.32
C PRO A 336 -1.25 -12.44 30.47
N GLY A 337 -0.81 -11.25 30.91
CA GLY A 337 -1.41 -10.50 32.01
C GLY A 337 -2.60 -9.63 31.61
N TRP A 338 -2.94 -9.59 30.31
CA TRP A 338 -3.99 -8.72 29.80
C TRP A 338 -5.37 -9.06 30.40
N ASN A 339 -6.01 -8.04 31.00
CA ASN A 339 -7.31 -8.11 31.67
C ASN A 339 -8.52 -8.07 30.71
N GLY A 340 -8.30 -7.89 29.40
CA GLY A 340 -9.37 -7.80 28.40
C GLY A 340 -9.77 -6.37 28.03
N GLU A 341 -9.16 -5.34 28.61
CA GLU A 341 -9.44 -3.94 28.32
C GLU A 341 -8.57 -3.40 27.19
N TYR A 342 -9.20 -2.71 26.24
CA TYR A 342 -8.51 -2.10 25.11
C TYR A 342 -8.04 -0.68 25.46
N ILE A 343 -6.91 -0.26 24.89
CA ILE A 343 -6.39 1.10 25.06
C ILE A 343 -7.18 2.03 24.13
N GLN A 344 -7.96 2.93 24.73
CA GLN A 344 -8.72 3.93 23.99
C GLN A 344 -7.81 5.12 23.64
N ARG A 345 -7.83 5.55 22.38
CA ARG A 345 -7.17 6.78 21.90
C ARG A 345 -8.25 7.75 21.46
N GLU A 346 -8.12 9.01 21.87
CA GLU A 346 -9.01 10.06 21.36
C GLU A 346 -8.91 10.14 19.84
N MET A 347 -10.07 10.20 19.18
CA MET A 347 -10.14 10.43 17.75
C MET A 347 -9.64 11.83 17.45
N ARG A 348 -8.53 11.93 16.71
CA ARG A 348 -8.13 13.21 16.13
C ARG A 348 -9.14 13.54 15.04
N GLN A 349 -9.85 14.66 15.20
CA GLN A 349 -10.69 15.18 14.12
C GLN A 349 -9.78 15.70 13.02
N TYR A 350 -9.62 14.89 11.98
CA TYR A 350 -8.98 15.32 10.77
C TYR A 350 -9.91 16.33 10.07
N GLY A 351 -9.41 17.53 9.80
CA GLY A 351 -10.11 18.47 8.93
C GLY A 351 -10.49 17.75 7.64
N ARG A 352 -11.77 17.87 7.23
CA ARG A 352 -12.24 17.34 5.96
C ARG A 352 -11.41 18.02 4.88
N THR A 353 -10.50 17.29 4.25
CA THR A 353 -9.95 17.73 2.97
C THR A 353 -11.08 17.63 1.98
N ASP A 354 -11.81 18.74 1.79
CA ASP A 354 -12.66 18.88 0.62
C ASP A 354 -11.76 18.63 -0.58
N ARG A 355 -11.93 17.47 -1.21
CA ARG A 355 -11.32 17.20 -2.50
C ARG A 355 -11.68 18.38 -3.39
N PRO A 356 -10.71 19.14 -3.94
CA PRO A 356 -11.05 20.06 -5.00
C PRO A 356 -11.59 19.20 -6.15
N GLN A 357 -12.91 19.22 -6.31
CA GLN A 357 -13.55 18.72 -7.51
C GLN A 357 -13.01 19.58 -8.66
N GLY A 358 -12.12 19.00 -9.47
CA GLY A 358 -11.70 19.53 -10.75
C GLY A 358 -11.52 21.04 -10.81
N ALA A 359 -10.64 21.62 -10.00
CA ALA A 359 -10.18 22.98 -10.22
C ALA A 359 -8.88 22.91 -11.02
N GLU A 360 -8.95 23.44 -12.23
CA GLU A 360 -7.92 23.49 -13.27
C GLU A 360 -6.49 23.69 -12.73
N VAL A 361 -5.64 22.73 -13.04
CA VAL A 361 -4.17 22.73 -12.80
C VAL A 361 -3.45 23.82 -13.63
N GLY A 362 -4.15 24.75 -14.27
CA GLY A 362 -3.59 25.76 -15.17
C GLY A 362 -3.24 27.10 -14.53
N VAL A 363 -3.97 27.54 -13.50
CA VAL A 363 -3.92 28.96 -13.08
C VAL A 363 -2.81 29.24 -12.05
N GLY A 364 -2.51 28.28 -11.17
CA GLY A 364 -1.46 28.45 -10.14
C GLY A 364 -0.04 28.51 -10.70
N ARG A 365 0.24 27.74 -11.76
CA ARG A 365 1.54 27.80 -12.46
C ARG A 365 1.69 29.09 -13.28
N ALA A 366 0.61 29.57 -13.91
CA ALA A 366 0.64 30.85 -14.63
C ALA A 366 0.88 32.04 -13.70
N ALA A 367 0.27 32.05 -12.50
CA ALA A 367 0.50 33.09 -11.50
C ALA A 367 1.92 33.06 -10.91
N LEU A 368 2.47 31.87 -10.64
CA LEU A 368 3.84 31.71 -10.15
C LEU A 368 4.88 32.11 -11.21
N VAL A 369 4.63 31.77 -12.48
CA VAL A 369 5.46 32.15 -13.62
C VAL A 369 5.35 33.66 -13.89
N ALA A 370 4.16 34.26 -13.80
CA ALA A 370 3.98 35.70 -13.92
C ALA A 370 4.69 36.48 -12.80
N ALA A 371 4.67 35.97 -11.56
CA ALA A 371 5.41 36.55 -10.44
C ALA A 371 6.93 36.45 -10.63
N ALA A 372 7.42 35.31 -11.15
CA ALA A 372 8.84 35.13 -11.47
C ALA A 372 9.31 36.03 -12.62
N PHE A 373 8.50 36.22 -13.66
CA PHE A 373 8.81 37.15 -14.76
C PHE A 373 8.77 38.62 -14.30
N ALA A 374 7.84 39.00 -13.42
CA ALA A 374 7.79 40.35 -12.85
C ALA A 374 9.03 40.65 -11.96
N ALA A 375 9.48 39.67 -11.16
CA ALA A 375 10.69 39.79 -10.35
C ALA A 375 11.96 39.89 -11.21
N ALA A 376 12.05 39.10 -12.29
CA ALA A 376 13.17 39.15 -13.23
C ALA A 376 13.21 40.46 -14.05
N ALA A 377 12.04 41.01 -14.42
CA ALA A 377 11.95 42.30 -15.10
C ALA A 377 12.33 43.47 -14.19
N ALA A 378 11.96 43.42 -12.90
CA ALA A 378 12.37 44.40 -11.90
C ALA A 378 13.89 44.37 -11.66
N ALA A 379 14.49 43.18 -11.61
CA ALA A 379 15.94 43.01 -11.47
C ALA A 379 16.72 43.52 -12.70
N ARG A 380 16.18 43.38 -13.92
CA ARG A 380 16.80 43.93 -15.15
C ARG A 380 16.72 45.44 -15.25
N LYS A 381 15.71 46.08 -14.64
CA LYS A 381 15.55 47.55 -14.68
C LYS A 381 16.54 48.27 -13.73
N ALA A 382 17.13 47.56 -12.78
CA ALA A 382 18.12 48.10 -11.84
C ALA A 382 19.57 48.11 -12.39
N VAL A 383 19.82 47.52 -13.57
CA VAL A 383 21.19 47.32 -14.10
C VAL A 383 21.52 48.24 -15.29
N VAL A 384 20.58 49.06 -15.76
CA VAL A 384 20.80 49.95 -16.93
C VAL A 384 20.29 51.36 -16.66
N GLU A 385 21.09 52.18 -15.98
CA GLU A 385 21.35 53.59 -16.29
C GLU A 385 22.69 54.03 -15.67
N PRO A 386 23.61 54.66 -16.43
CA PRO A 386 24.76 55.34 -15.87
C PRO A 386 24.58 56.87 -15.85
N ASP A 387 25.00 57.45 -14.73
CA ASP A 387 25.77 58.71 -14.59
C ASP A 387 25.16 59.90 -13.81
N ALA A 388 26.08 60.52 -13.07
CA ALA A 388 26.17 61.90 -12.58
C ALA A 388 25.46 62.38 -11.28
N SER A 389 26.31 62.50 -10.25
CA SER A 389 26.55 63.70 -9.43
C SER A 389 25.84 63.91 -8.07
N LEU A 390 26.71 64.08 -7.05
CA LEU A 390 26.68 65.03 -5.92
C LEU A 390 25.40 65.20 -5.06
N GLY A 391 25.53 64.80 -3.79
CA GLY A 391 25.15 65.67 -2.66
C GLY A 391 23.94 65.30 -1.80
N ALA A 392 24.21 65.21 -0.48
CA ALA A 392 23.34 65.52 0.67
C ALA A 392 22.14 64.62 1.03
N ALA A 393 22.23 64.09 2.26
CA ALA A 393 21.23 63.87 3.31
C ALA A 393 19.72 63.81 2.96
N ALA A 394 19.08 62.70 3.36
CA ALA A 394 17.77 62.69 4.05
C ALA A 394 17.39 61.25 4.48
N GLU A 395 17.03 61.05 5.75
CA GLU A 395 16.14 59.94 6.18
C GLU A 395 14.75 60.12 5.54
N PRO A 396 13.92 59.07 5.42
CA PRO A 396 12.84 58.95 6.41
C PRO A 396 12.29 57.53 6.72
N ALA A 397 11.78 57.45 7.95
CA ALA A 397 10.49 56.91 8.41
C ALA A 397 10.16 55.39 8.35
N ALA A 398 9.91 54.90 9.56
CA ALA A 398 9.29 53.63 9.92
C ALA A 398 7.82 53.50 9.47
N VAL A 399 7.42 52.26 9.18
CA VAL A 399 6.02 51.80 9.14
C VAL A 399 5.95 50.47 9.89
N GLU A 400 5.19 50.43 10.98
CA GLU A 400 4.89 49.24 11.79
C GLU A 400 3.96 48.26 11.05
N PRO A 401 4.08 46.92 11.26
CA PRO A 401 3.05 45.98 10.87
C PRO A 401 2.07 45.70 12.02
N ALA A 402 0.78 45.77 11.68
CA ALA A 402 -0.35 45.47 12.53
C ALA A 402 -0.44 43.98 12.94
N ALA A 403 -0.92 43.77 14.16
CA ALA A 403 -1.09 42.49 14.84
C ALA A 403 -2.14 41.56 14.19
N VAL A 404 -1.84 40.26 14.20
CA VAL A 404 -2.83 39.18 14.15
C VAL A 404 -2.48 38.17 15.26
N GLU A 405 -2.99 38.43 16.46
CA GLU A 405 -3.07 37.45 17.54
C GLU A 405 -4.37 36.65 17.41
N SER A 406 -4.29 35.38 16.98
CA SER A 406 -5.20 34.31 17.48
C SER A 406 -4.76 32.93 16.96
N ALA A 407 -3.79 32.30 17.62
CA ALA A 407 -3.56 30.85 17.47
C ALA A 407 -2.82 30.21 18.68
N ALA A 408 -2.36 30.98 19.66
CA ALA A 408 -1.35 30.52 20.61
C ALA A 408 -1.87 29.83 21.90
N VAL A 409 -3.18 29.54 22.03
CA VAL A 409 -3.73 29.06 23.32
C VAL A 409 -4.04 27.55 23.35
N ALA A 410 -3.90 26.82 22.24
CA ALA A 410 -4.21 25.37 22.21
C ALA A 410 -3.01 24.43 22.45
N ASP A 411 -1.78 24.93 22.45
CA ASP A 411 -0.57 24.09 22.33
C ASP A 411 0.14 23.79 23.67
N GLN A 412 -0.36 24.33 24.78
CA GLN A 412 0.36 24.29 26.07
C GLN A 412 0.12 23.04 26.93
N VAL A 413 -0.75 22.10 26.53
CA VAL A 413 -1.07 20.91 27.36
C VAL A 413 -0.46 19.60 26.81
N ALA A 414 0.09 19.59 25.59
CA ALA A 414 0.65 18.38 24.97
C ALA A 414 2.20 18.29 25.04
N ALA A 415 2.87 19.32 25.57
CA ALA A 415 4.30 19.54 25.34
C ALA A 415 5.24 19.15 26.50
N GLN A 416 4.81 18.33 27.47
CA GLN A 416 5.68 17.98 28.62
C GLN A 416 6.55 16.72 28.45
N ASP A 417 6.38 15.92 27.39
CA ASP A 417 7.10 14.63 27.24
C ASP A 417 7.88 14.45 25.93
N ALA A 418 8.20 15.53 25.21
CA ALA A 418 8.92 15.38 23.95
C ALA A 418 10.03 16.41 23.73
N ASP A 419 11.18 16.15 24.35
CA ASP A 419 12.46 16.65 23.82
C ASP A 419 12.83 15.80 22.59
N PHE A 420 12.41 16.25 21.40
CA PHE A 420 12.69 15.59 20.13
C PHE A 420 14.11 15.87 19.60
N GLY A 421 15.00 16.46 20.41
CA GLY A 421 16.30 16.90 19.95
C GLY A 421 16.21 18.09 18.98
N PRO A 422 17.32 18.46 18.32
CA PRO A 422 17.36 19.63 17.45
C PRO A 422 16.39 19.49 16.26
N GLY A 423 15.72 20.60 15.93
CA GLY A 423 14.85 20.68 14.75
C GLY A 423 15.61 20.43 13.45
N PRO A 424 14.91 20.17 12.33
CA PRO A 424 15.56 19.84 11.06
C PRO A 424 16.50 20.92 10.54
N ASP A 425 16.15 22.20 10.68
CA ASP A 425 17.03 23.29 10.28
C ASP A 425 18.30 23.32 11.15
N GLN A 426 18.17 22.98 12.44
CA GLN A 426 19.32 22.87 13.35
C GLN A 426 20.19 21.64 13.05
N LEU A 427 19.63 20.56 12.52
CA LEU A 427 20.37 19.38 12.08
C LEU A 427 21.12 19.65 10.77
N ASP A 428 20.50 20.34 9.82
CA ASP A 428 21.14 20.77 8.57
C ASP A 428 22.30 21.73 8.87
N GLU A 429 22.10 22.71 9.76
CA GLU A 429 23.14 23.64 10.21
C GLU A 429 24.29 22.92 10.94
N ARG A 430 23.98 21.91 11.76
CA ARG A 430 25.00 21.09 12.43
C ARG A 430 25.81 20.23 11.46
N THR A 431 25.14 19.62 10.49
CA THR A 431 25.82 18.82 9.44
C THR A 431 26.69 19.71 8.58
N ALA A 432 26.17 20.86 8.15
CA ALA A 432 26.91 21.86 7.40
C ALA A 432 28.15 22.38 8.15
N ALA A 433 28.01 22.65 9.45
CA ALA A 433 29.12 23.10 10.29
C ALA A 433 30.16 21.99 10.53
N ARG A 434 29.73 20.74 10.71
CA ARG A 434 30.61 19.58 10.90
C ARG A 434 31.44 19.27 9.66
N GLU A 435 30.80 19.29 8.50
CA GLU A 435 31.43 18.93 7.22
C GLU A 435 32.04 20.15 6.51
N GLU A 436 31.96 21.34 7.13
CA GLU A 436 32.45 22.63 6.59
C GLU A 436 31.90 22.97 5.19
N ILE A 437 30.66 22.58 4.91
CA ILE A 437 29.97 22.80 3.63
C ILE A 437 28.78 23.76 3.80
N PRO A 438 28.45 24.58 2.80
CA PRO A 438 27.24 25.40 2.83
C PRO A 438 25.96 24.58 3.07
N VAL A 439 25.09 25.08 3.96
CA VAL A 439 23.78 24.47 4.30
C VAL A 439 22.92 24.21 3.05
N ALA A 440 23.05 25.06 2.02
CA ALA A 440 22.35 24.89 0.76
C ALA A 440 22.67 23.56 0.07
N PHE A 441 23.92 23.08 0.13
CA PHE A 441 24.30 21.80 -0.47
C PHE A 441 23.83 20.61 0.35
N VAL A 442 23.84 20.73 1.69
CA VAL A 442 23.22 19.73 2.58
C VAL A 442 21.74 19.55 2.22
N ARG A 443 21.00 20.66 2.08
CA ARG A 443 19.58 20.60 1.68
C ARG A 443 19.37 20.00 0.30
N GLN A 444 20.18 20.38 -0.69
CA GLN A 444 20.09 19.83 -2.04
C GLN A 444 20.44 18.33 -2.08
N SER A 445 21.38 17.85 -1.25
CA SER A 445 21.71 16.42 -1.16
C SER A 445 20.54 15.56 -0.64
N GLN A 446 19.62 16.16 0.12
CA GLN A 446 18.46 15.47 0.68
C GLN A 446 17.20 15.55 -0.24
N GLU A 447 17.28 16.25 -1.37
CA GLU A 447 16.21 16.31 -2.38
C GLU A 447 16.54 15.42 -3.58
N PRO A 448 15.61 14.61 -4.11
CA PRO A 448 15.92 13.67 -5.20
C PRO A 448 16.52 14.31 -6.46
N LEU A 449 16.02 15.49 -6.85
CA LEU A 449 16.54 16.24 -8.00
C LEU A 449 17.86 16.93 -7.66
N GLY A 450 17.98 17.50 -6.46
CA GLY A 450 19.20 18.15 -5.97
C GLY A 450 20.37 17.18 -5.82
N ALA A 451 20.13 15.98 -5.29
CA ALA A 451 21.14 14.93 -5.16
C ALA A 451 21.67 14.48 -6.53
N GLN A 452 20.78 14.28 -7.50
CA GLN A 452 21.18 14.00 -8.88
C GLN A 452 22.01 15.13 -9.47
N ALA A 453 21.58 16.39 -9.28
CA ALA A 453 22.31 17.55 -9.76
C ALA A 453 23.72 17.64 -9.14
N LEU A 454 23.86 17.40 -7.84
CA LEU A 454 25.17 17.39 -7.15
C LEU A 454 26.09 16.31 -7.69
N VAL A 455 25.58 15.10 -7.96
CA VAL A 455 26.37 14.02 -8.59
C VAL A 455 26.84 14.44 -9.97
N PHE A 456 25.99 15.04 -10.80
CA PHE A 456 26.41 15.56 -12.11
C PHE A 456 27.42 16.70 -11.99
N CYS A 457 27.27 17.61 -11.02
CA CYS A 457 28.26 18.66 -10.76
C CYS A 457 29.66 18.10 -10.42
N LEU A 458 29.73 16.92 -9.80
CA LEU A 458 30.99 16.24 -9.48
C LEU A 458 31.60 15.49 -10.68
N LEU A 459 30.79 15.11 -11.67
CA LEU A 459 31.21 14.35 -12.85
C LEU A 459 31.50 15.23 -14.08
N ILE A 460 30.91 16.42 -14.14
CA ILE A 460 31.07 17.36 -15.26
C ILE A 460 32.49 17.94 -15.26
N ASN A 461 33.08 18.01 -16.46
CA ASN A 461 34.43 18.51 -16.67
C ASN A 461 34.50 20.04 -16.48
N ASP A 462 35.69 20.54 -16.13
CA ASP A 462 35.96 21.96 -15.99
C ASP A 462 36.15 22.65 -17.35
N ASP A 463 36.57 21.89 -18.38
CA ASP A 463 36.70 22.37 -19.76
C ASP A 463 35.35 22.81 -20.33
N ALA A 464 35.31 24.01 -20.90
CA ALA A 464 34.08 24.66 -21.35
C ALA A 464 33.40 23.92 -22.52
N ASP A 465 34.20 23.35 -23.44
CA ASP A 465 33.70 22.67 -24.63
C ASP A 465 33.15 21.29 -24.26
N LEU A 466 33.86 20.56 -23.39
CA LEU A 466 33.40 19.26 -22.88
C LEU A 466 32.18 19.41 -21.98
N ARG A 467 32.12 20.45 -21.14
CA ARG A 467 30.97 20.72 -20.28
C ARG A 467 29.71 21.00 -21.09
N GLY A 468 29.81 21.75 -22.18
CA GLY A 468 28.69 22.00 -23.09
C GLY A 468 28.09 20.69 -23.59
N ALA A 469 28.94 19.82 -24.16
CA ALA A 469 28.51 18.51 -24.66
C ALA A 469 27.93 17.61 -23.54
N GLN A 470 28.48 17.65 -22.33
CA GLN A 470 27.95 16.89 -21.19
C GLN A 470 26.58 17.39 -20.71
N LEU A 471 26.36 18.70 -20.69
CA LEU A 471 25.06 19.30 -20.33
C LEU A 471 23.98 19.01 -21.38
N ASP A 472 24.36 18.92 -22.66
CA ASP A 472 23.45 18.50 -23.72
C ASP A 472 22.98 17.05 -23.50
N ILE A 473 23.88 16.13 -23.12
CA ILE A 473 23.54 14.74 -22.76
C ILE A 473 22.60 14.69 -21.54
N VAL A 474 22.84 15.52 -20.53
CA VAL A 474 21.96 15.60 -19.34
C VAL A 474 20.57 16.13 -19.72
N THR A 475 20.50 17.03 -20.69
CA THR A 475 19.23 17.58 -21.20
C THR A 475 18.45 16.54 -22.02
N GLU A 476 19.14 15.72 -22.81
CA GLU A 476 18.55 14.60 -23.54
C GLU A 476 17.98 13.51 -22.62
N ALA A 477 18.46 13.39 -21.37
CA ALA A 477 17.91 12.47 -20.38
C ALA A 477 16.46 12.80 -19.95
N GLY A 478 15.94 13.98 -20.32
CA GLY A 478 14.51 14.31 -20.20
C GLY A 478 14.02 14.62 -18.79
N VAL A 479 14.92 14.83 -17.82
CA VAL A 479 14.56 15.21 -16.45
C VAL A 479 14.36 16.72 -16.36
N THR A 480 13.12 17.16 -16.17
CA THR A 480 12.77 18.59 -16.15
C THR A 480 13.48 19.33 -14.99
N GLY A 481 14.20 20.40 -15.31
CA GLY A 481 14.88 21.26 -14.33
C GLY A 481 16.27 20.79 -13.89
N LEU A 482 16.72 19.58 -14.30
CA LEU A 482 18.01 19.04 -13.89
C LEU A 482 19.20 19.85 -14.43
N THR A 483 19.22 20.14 -15.73
CA THR A 483 20.30 20.92 -16.38
C THR A 483 20.44 22.32 -15.78
N GLU A 484 19.33 22.97 -15.45
CA GLU A 484 19.32 24.30 -14.84
C GLU A 484 19.88 24.26 -13.41
N LEU A 485 19.49 23.26 -12.63
CA LEU A 485 19.98 23.05 -11.27
C LEU A 485 21.47 22.71 -11.26
N VAL A 486 21.94 21.86 -12.18
CA VAL A 486 23.37 21.54 -12.36
C VAL A 486 24.19 22.79 -12.70
N ASN A 487 23.73 23.61 -13.65
CA ASN A 487 24.40 24.86 -14.00
C ASN A 487 24.44 25.85 -12.82
N THR A 488 23.42 25.85 -11.98
CA THR A 488 23.33 26.73 -10.81
C THR A 488 24.27 26.29 -9.68
N LEU A 489 24.37 24.98 -9.42
CA LEU A 489 25.15 24.42 -8.30
C LEU A 489 26.64 24.21 -8.66
N ALA A 490 26.98 24.00 -9.93
CA ALA A 490 28.34 23.67 -10.38
C ALA A 490 29.43 24.67 -9.92
N PRO A 491 29.24 26.00 -9.98
CA PRO A 491 30.25 26.95 -9.52
C PRO A 491 30.58 26.77 -8.03
N GLY A 492 29.56 26.62 -7.17
CA GLY A 492 29.79 26.49 -5.74
C GLY A 492 30.36 25.11 -5.34
N VAL A 493 30.01 24.04 -6.04
CA VAL A 493 30.65 22.71 -5.86
C VAL A 493 32.12 22.73 -6.26
N ARG A 494 32.49 23.56 -7.25
CA ARG A 494 33.90 23.74 -7.65
C ARG A 494 34.70 24.43 -6.55
N GLU A 495 34.14 25.46 -5.93
CA GLU A 495 34.78 26.25 -4.86
C GLU A 495 34.97 25.49 -3.54
N LEU A 496 34.18 24.44 -3.28
CA LEU A 496 34.29 23.60 -2.08
C LEU A 496 35.66 22.90 -1.91
N GLY A 497 36.48 22.83 -2.96
CA GLY A 497 37.78 22.15 -2.93
C GLY A 497 37.65 20.62 -2.87
N ALA A 498 38.67 19.89 -3.31
CA ALA A 498 38.64 18.43 -3.40
C ALA A 498 38.23 17.68 -2.11
N PRO A 499 38.71 18.04 -0.90
CA PRO A 499 38.38 17.27 0.31
C PRO A 499 36.93 17.43 0.79
N ARG A 500 36.26 18.54 0.47
CA ARG A 500 34.87 18.81 0.92
C ARG A 500 33.81 18.40 -0.10
N ARG A 501 34.20 17.77 -1.21
CA ARG A 501 33.29 17.21 -2.21
C ARG A 501 32.79 15.81 -1.87
N LEU A 502 33.55 15.05 -1.08
CA LEU A 502 33.17 13.69 -0.67
C LEU A 502 31.92 13.65 0.25
N PRO A 503 31.76 14.55 1.24
CA PRO A 503 30.55 14.60 2.08
C PRO A 503 29.27 14.93 1.31
N LEU A 504 29.34 15.38 0.05
CA LEU A 504 28.15 15.60 -0.79
C LEU A 504 27.59 14.30 -1.38
N LEU A 505 28.33 13.19 -1.28
CA LEU A 505 27.96 11.87 -1.79
C LEU A 505 27.54 10.87 -0.70
N GLU A 506 27.79 11.20 0.57
CA GLU A 506 27.32 10.45 1.74
C GLU A 506 25.89 10.87 2.11
#